data_AF-A0A7C5IY22-F1
#
_entry.id   AF-A0A7C5IY22-F1
#
_cell.length_a   1.000
_cell.length_b   1.000
_cell.length_c   1.000
_cell.angle_alpha   90.00
_cell.angle_beta   90.00
_cell.angle_gamma   90.00
#
_symmetry.space_group_name_H-M   'P 1'
#
loop_
_entity.id
_entity.type
_entity.pdbx_description
1 polymer ?
#
loop_
_entity_poly.entity_id
_entity_poly.type
_entity_poly.pdbx_seq_one_letter_code
_entity_poly.pdbx_strand_id
1 'polypeptide(L)'
;MNPLKIKHAIILVIAISTIVVATVTAFHFLSTKENGKEEEKEKTRWVYRGAIPLNIPNMKSIKDPEFVRHPNHTVYKDEEGFYYLVASIFKTDGTFSTGILKTRDLQSYSFVGFTPSQMDGKIAPYCIFNPDDGKFYLYYSDWKNIVEKDINLSRLGLAVGTDIKNPSTFTDHGYLTINNMPEPLAPYLGWDPYIVKVEDTYYML
;
A
#
# COMPACT_ATOMS: atom_id res chain seq x y z
N MET A 1 -16.49 -77.60 13.90
CA MET A 1 -15.88 -76.57 13.01
C MET A 1 -14.36 -76.64 13.16
N ASN A 2 -13.60 -76.65 12.05
CA ASN A 2 -12.15 -76.81 12.11
C ASN A 2 -11.49 -75.47 12.57
N PRO A 3 -10.80 -75.44 13.73
CA PRO A 3 -10.27 -74.20 14.31
C PRO A 3 -9.23 -73.51 13.42
N LEU A 4 -8.58 -74.25 12.51
CA LEU A 4 -7.67 -73.66 11.52
C LEU A 4 -8.40 -72.77 10.51
N LYS A 5 -9.60 -73.16 10.06
CA LYS A 5 -10.39 -72.37 9.08
C LYS A 5 -10.89 -71.05 9.68
N ILE A 6 -11.21 -71.06 10.97
CA ILE A 6 -11.65 -69.85 11.70
C ILE A 6 -10.51 -68.84 11.81
N LYS A 7 -9.28 -69.29 12.14
CA LYS A 7 -8.10 -68.41 12.21
C LYS A 7 -7.78 -67.77 10.85
N HIS A 8 -7.85 -68.53 9.75
CA HIS A 8 -7.60 -67.99 8.41
C HIS A 8 -8.67 -66.98 7.99
N ALA A 9 -9.95 -67.22 8.31
CA ALA A 9 -11.02 -66.28 8.03
C ALA A 9 -10.85 -64.97 8.83
N ILE A 10 -10.46 -65.04 10.09
CA ILE A 10 -10.20 -63.85 10.92
C ILE A 10 -9.02 -63.04 10.36
N ILE A 11 -7.91 -63.70 10.00
CA ILE A 11 -6.74 -63.03 9.40
C ILE A 11 -7.12 -62.36 8.08
N LEU A 12 -7.90 -63.03 7.24
CA LEU A 12 -8.35 -62.48 5.96
C LEU A 12 -9.24 -61.24 6.14
N VAL A 13 -10.18 -61.26 7.09
CA VAL A 13 -11.04 -60.11 7.41
C VAL A 13 -10.20 -58.94 7.90
N ILE A 14 -9.24 -59.17 8.80
CA ILE A 14 -8.34 -58.12 9.31
C ILE A 14 -7.51 -57.53 8.16
N ALA A 15 -6.97 -58.35 7.27
CA ALA A 15 -6.19 -57.90 6.12
C ALA A 15 -7.01 -57.02 5.18
N ILE A 16 -8.23 -57.45 4.84
CA ILE A 16 -9.15 -56.69 3.97
C ILE A 16 -9.54 -55.37 4.65
N SER A 17 -9.91 -55.38 5.93
CA SER A 17 -10.25 -54.16 6.67
C SER A 17 -9.09 -53.17 6.70
N THR A 18 -7.86 -53.65 6.90
CA THR A 18 -6.66 -52.80 6.92
C THR A 18 -6.41 -52.17 5.56
N ILE A 19 -6.54 -52.94 4.47
CA ILE A 19 -6.39 -52.43 3.11
C ILE A 19 -7.42 -51.35 2.83
N VAL A 20 -8.70 -51.59 3.13
CA VAL A 20 -9.79 -50.64 2.89
C VAL A 20 -9.57 -49.32 3.65
N VAL A 21 -9.19 -49.39 4.94
CA VAL A 21 -8.90 -48.18 5.73
C VAL A 21 -7.72 -47.40 5.14
N ALA A 22 -6.67 -48.10 4.71
CA ALA A 22 -5.51 -47.47 4.09
C ALA A 22 -5.86 -46.78 2.75
N THR A 23 -6.66 -47.42 1.87
CA THR A 23 -7.08 -46.81 0.61
C THR A 23 -8.01 -45.63 0.81
N VAL A 24 -8.97 -45.71 1.74
CA VAL A 24 -9.87 -44.58 2.03
C VAL A 24 -9.09 -43.40 2.58
N THR A 25 -8.14 -43.65 3.48
CA THR A 25 -7.30 -42.60 4.09
C THR A 25 -6.38 -41.96 3.04
N ALA A 26 -5.76 -42.76 2.18
CA ALA A 26 -4.93 -42.26 1.09
C ALA A 26 -5.74 -41.45 0.07
N PHE A 27 -6.93 -41.92 -0.31
CA PHE A 27 -7.83 -41.20 -1.20
C PHE A 27 -8.28 -39.87 -0.61
N HIS A 28 -8.65 -39.86 0.68
CA HIS A 28 -9.08 -38.63 1.35
C HIS A 28 -7.94 -37.61 1.49
N PHE A 29 -6.72 -38.08 1.78
CA PHE A 29 -5.52 -37.24 1.83
C PHE A 29 -5.15 -36.67 0.46
N LEU A 30 -5.24 -37.46 -0.61
CA LEU A 30 -4.96 -36.98 -1.97
C LEU A 30 -6.01 -35.98 -2.44
N SER A 31 -7.30 -36.27 -2.22
CA SER A 31 -8.41 -35.39 -2.59
C SER A 31 -8.37 -34.04 -1.86
N THR A 32 -8.04 -34.03 -0.56
CA THR A 32 -7.88 -32.78 0.20
C THR A 32 -6.69 -31.95 -0.26
N LYS A 33 -5.59 -32.61 -0.66
CA LYS A 33 -4.39 -31.93 -1.18
C LYS A 33 -4.59 -31.34 -2.58
N GLU A 34 -5.38 -31.98 -3.43
CA GLU A 34 -5.75 -31.47 -4.75
C GLU A 34 -6.75 -30.31 -4.65
N ASN A 35 -7.80 -30.45 -3.83
CA ASN A 35 -8.75 -29.36 -3.59
C ASN A 35 -8.08 -28.12 -2.98
N GLY A 36 -7.14 -28.31 -2.05
CA GLY A 36 -6.36 -27.21 -1.47
C GLY A 36 -5.49 -26.48 -2.49
N LYS A 37 -4.96 -27.18 -3.52
CA LYS A 37 -4.13 -26.57 -4.58
C LYS A 37 -4.95 -25.83 -5.64
N GLU A 38 -6.17 -26.26 -5.93
CA GLU A 38 -7.07 -25.55 -6.84
C GLU A 38 -7.68 -24.30 -6.18
N GLU A 39 -8.07 -24.38 -4.90
CA GLU A 39 -8.50 -23.21 -4.12
C GLU A 39 -7.40 -22.15 -3.94
N GLU A 40 -6.13 -22.56 -3.88
CA GLU A 40 -5.00 -21.62 -3.76
C GLU A 40 -4.72 -20.87 -5.09
N LYS A 41 -4.99 -21.49 -6.24
CA LYS A 41 -4.79 -20.87 -7.56
C LYS A 41 -5.85 -19.82 -7.92
N GLU A 42 -7.05 -19.88 -7.34
CA GLU A 42 -8.11 -18.91 -7.61
C GLU A 42 -8.04 -17.63 -6.75
N LYS A 43 -7.24 -17.59 -5.68
CA LYS A 43 -7.30 -16.52 -4.68
C LYS A 43 -6.67 -15.17 -5.06
N THR A 44 -6.05 -15.02 -6.22
CA THR A 44 -5.45 -13.73 -6.61
C THR A 44 -5.58 -13.45 -8.10
N ARG A 45 -6.81 -13.41 -8.62
CA ARG A 45 -7.07 -12.67 -9.87
C ARG A 45 -7.37 -11.22 -9.54
N TRP A 46 -6.53 -10.31 -10.04
CA TRP A 46 -6.79 -8.87 -10.02
C TRP A 46 -8.09 -8.60 -10.79
N VAL A 47 -9.17 -8.27 -10.08
CA VAL A 47 -10.44 -7.88 -10.69
C VAL A 47 -10.42 -6.37 -10.89
N TYR A 48 -10.35 -5.92 -12.14
CA TYR A 48 -10.58 -4.52 -12.46
C TYR A 48 -12.03 -4.14 -12.09
N ARG A 49 -12.20 -3.20 -11.15
CA ARG A 49 -13.51 -2.77 -10.63
C ARG A 49 -14.11 -1.57 -11.38
N GLY A 50 -13.51 -1.15 -12.48
CA GLY A 50 -13.93 0.01 -13.25
C GLY A 50 -13.16 1.29 -12.90
N ALA A 51 -13.44 2.34 -13.66
CA ALA A 51 -12.90 3.67 -13.41
C ALA A 51 -13.80 4.40 -12.41
N ILE A 52 -13.20 5.11 -11.46
CA ILE A 52 -13.94 5.88 -10.47
C ILE A 52 -13.97 7.34 -10.92
N PRO A 53 -15.15 7.90 -11.22
CA PRO A 53 -15.24 9.31 -11.61
C PRO A 53 -14.87 10.20 -10.43
N LEU A 54 -13.97 11.14 -10.68
CA LEU A 54 -13.47 12.09 -9.70
C LEU A 54 -13.66 13.50 -10.25
N ASN A 55 -14.43 14.32 -9.54
CA ASN A 55 -14.61 15.72 -9.89
C ASN A 55 -13.60 16.58 -9.13
N ILE A 56 -12.48 16.90 -9.78
CA ILE A 56 -11.43 17.76 -9.24
C ILE A 56 -11.36 19.02 -10.13
N PRO A 57 -11.49 20.23 -9.56
CA PRO A 57 -11.46 21.47 -10.33
C PRO A 57 -10.17 21.60 -11.15
N ASN A 58 -10.33 21.97 -12.42
CA ASN A 58 -9.22 22.25 -13.35
C ASN A 58 -8.21 21.09 -13.51
N MET A 59 -8.61 19.84 -13.24
CA MET A 59 -7.74 18.68 -13.40
C MET A 59 -7.65 18.25 -14.86
N LYS A 60 -6.42 18.10 -15.36
CA LYS A 60 -6.09 17.39 -16.59
C LYS A 60 -5.81 15.91 -16.33
N SER A 61 -5.03 15.61 -15.29
CA SER A 61 -4.76 14.24 -14.87
C SER A 61 -4.38 14.15 -13.38
N ILE A 62 -4.48 12.94 -12.84
CA ILE A 62 -4.06 12.56 -11.50
C ILE A 62 -3.05 11.44 -11.60
N LYS A 63 -2.00 11.48 -10.77
CA LYS A 63 -0.98 10.43 -10.66
C LYS A 63 -0.59 10.22 -9.21
N ASP A 64 0.16 9.15 -8.98
CA ASP A 64 0.85 8.85 -7.73
C ASP A 64 -0.07 8.93 -6.49
N PRO A 65 -1.27 8.29 -6.52
CA PRO A 65 -2.14 8.28 -5.36
C PRO A 65 -1.54 7.39 -4.26
N GLU A 66 -1.38 7.95 -3.06
CA GLU A 66 -0.90 7.22 -1.89
C GLU A 66 -1.86 7.42 -0.72
N PHE A 67 -2.20 6.33 -0.03
CA PHE A 67 -2.96 6.42 1.21
C PHE A 67 -2.13 7.09 2.30
N VAL A 68 -2.77 7.94 3.10
CA VAL A 68 -2.18 8.39 4.37
C VAL A 68 -2.02 7.19 5.29
N ARG A 69 -0.87 7.05 5.92
CA ARG A 69 -0.53 5.89 6.77
C ARG A 69 -0.08 6.30 8.16
N HIS A 70 -0.13 5.36 9.09
CA HIS A 70 0.62 5.45 10.34
C HIS A 70 2.09 5.04 10.13
N PRO A 71 3.01 5.33 11.08
CA PRO A 71 4.41 4.92 10.96
C PRO A 71 4.62 3.41 10.80
N ASN A 72 3.67 2.58 11.25
CA ASN A 72 3.66 1.13 11.07
C ASN A 72 3.00 0.67 9.75
N HIS A 73 2.82 1.58 8.78
CA HIS A 73 2.24 1.36 7.45
C HIS A 73 0.76 0.96 7.38
N THR A 74 0.06 0.90 8.51
CA THR A 74 -1.40 0.75 8.47
C THR A 74 -2.03 2.00 7.87
N VAL A 75 -3.14 1.83 7.15
CA VAL A 75 -3.84 2.95 6.51
C VAL A 75 -4.54 3.77 7.59
N TYR A 76 -4.31 5.09 7.58
CA TYR A 76 -4.96 6.03 8.48
C TYR A 76 -6.46 6.11 8.17
N LYS A 77 -7.28 6.03 9.22
CA LYS A 77 -8.73 6.18 9.18
C LYS A 77 -9.15 7.14 10.27
N ASP A 78 -9.94 8.15 9.91
CA ASP A 78 -10.47 9.08 10.91
C ASP A 78 -11.64 8.47 11.70
N GLU A 79 -12.08 9.19 12.74
CA GLU A 79 -13.19 8.79 13.62
C GLU A 79 -14.54 8.68 12.88
N GLU A 80 -14.70 9.39 11.75
CA GLU A 80 -15.88 9.32 10.88
C GLU A 80 -15.82 8.16 9.88
N GLY A 81 -14.72 7.41 9.90
CA GLY A 81 -14.47 6.24 9.09
C GLY A 81 -13.98 6.51 7.67
N PHE A 82 -13.47 7.70 7.38
CA PHE A 82 -12.85 8.03 6.10
C PHE A 82 -11.36 7.69 6.08
N TYR A 83 -10.93 7.13 4.95
CA TYR A 83 -9.53 7.03 4.54
C TYR A 83 -9.18 8.23 3.67
N TYR A 84 -7.90 8.63 3.70
CA TYR A 84 -7.39 9.77 2.96
C TYR A 84 -6.28 9.35 2.01
N LEU A 85 -6.21 10.02 0.86
CA LEU A 85 -5.14 9.85 -0.10
C LEU A 85 -4.55 11.20 -0.45
N VAL A 86 -3.24 11.22 -0.67
CA VAL A 86 -2.50 12.33 -1.28
C VAL A 86 -2.17 11.92 -2.71
N ALA A 87 -2.21 12.87 -3.65
CA ALA A 87 -1.94 12.57 -5.06
C ALA A 87 -1.35 13.76 -5.80
N SER A 88 -0.56 13.47 -6.84
CA SER A 88 -0.10 14.46 -7.82
C SER A 88 -1.26 14.85 -8.74
N ILE A 89 -1.66 16.12 -8.74
CA ILE A 89 -2.70 16.66 -9.62
C ILE A 89 -2.07 17.58 -10.67
N PHE A 90 -2.23 17.22 -11.94
CA PHE A 90 -1.79 18.00 -13.08
C PHE A 90 -2.97 18.82 -13.57
N LYS A 91 -2.87 20.14 -13.47
CA LYS A 91 -3.94 21.07 -13.82
C LYS A 91 -3.92 21.43 -15.31
N THR A 92 -5.05 21.94 -15.80
CA THR A 92 -5.22 22.35 -17.21
C THR A 92 -4.37 23.56 -17.59
N ASP A 93 -3.99 24.40 -16.62
CA ASP A 93 -3.10 25.55 -16.80
C ASP A 93 -1.60 25.18 -16.80
N GLY A 94 -1.27 23.91 -16.64
CA GLY A 94 0.11 23.41 -16.57
C GLY A 94 0.70 23.38 -15.16
N THR A 95 -0.02 23.85 -14.15
CA THR A 95 0.41 23.77 -12.74
C THR A 95 0.35 22.33 -12.23
N PHE A 96 1.35 21.93 -11.45
CA PHE A 96 1.33 20.66 -10.71
C PHE A 96 1.12 20.97 -9.22
N SER A 97 0.16 20.32 -8.58
CA SER A 97 -0.14 20.51 -7.15
C SER A 97 -0.36 19.17 -6.47
N THR A 98 -0.13 19.11 -5.16
CA THR A 98 -0.60 17.98 -4.34
C THR A 98 -2.07 18.19 -3.96
N GLY A 99 -2.91 17.19 -4.22
CA GLY A 99 -4.32 17.16 -3.85
C GLY A 99 -4.60 16.11 -2.77
N ILE A 100 -5.65 16.35 -1.99
CA ILE A 100 -6.15 15.41 -0.98
C ILE A 100 -7.52 14.88 -1.40
N LEU A 101 -7.66 13.56 -1.36
CA LEU A 101 -8.89 12.82 -1.60
C LEU A 101 -9.31 12.09 -0.33
N LYS A 102 -10.60 11.79 -0.19
CA LYS A 102 -11.11 10.90 0.86
C LYS A 102 -12.11 9.88 0.33
N THR A 103 -12.17 8.72 0.97
CA THR A 103 -13.05 7.59 0.62
C THR A 103 -13.47 6.81 1.86
N ARG A 104 -14.59 6.06 1.77
CA ARG A 104 -14.99 5.07 2.80
C ARG A 104 -14.86 3.62 2.33
N ASP A 105 -14.89 3.38 1.03
CA ASP A 105 -15.21 2.08 0.45
C ASP A 105 -14.34 1.70 -0.77
N LEU A 106 -13.35 2.55 -1.13
CA LEU A 106 -12.50 2.38 -2.32
C LEU A 106 -13.25 2.39 -3.65
N GLN A 107 -14.56 2.64 -3.64
CA GLN A 107 -15.43 2.70 -4.83
C GLN A 107 -15.86 4.14 -5.14
N SER A 108 -15.91 4.98 -4.10
CA SER A 108 -16.28 6.39 -4.19
C SER A 108 -15.21 7.26 -3.54
N TYR A 109 -14.86 8.36 -4.20
CA TYR A 109 -13.86 9.31 -3.70
C TYR A 109 -14.41 10.72 -3.81
N SER A 110 -14.07 11.55 -2.84
CA SER A 110 -14.39 12.98 -2.84
C SER A 110 -13.12 13.80 -2.69
N PHE A 111 -13.06 14.90 -3.42
CA PHE A 111 -11.96 15.85 -3.33
C PHE A 111 -12.10 16.71 -2.09
N VAL A 112 -11.03 16.77 -1.30
CA VAL A 112 -10.96 17.59 -0.07
C VAL A 112 -10.43 18.97 -0.41
N GLY A 113 -9.32 19.04 -1.13
CA GLY A 113 -8.70 20.31 -1.52
C GLY A 113 -7.26 20.14 -1.96
N PHE A 114 -6.65 21.25 -2.37
CA PHE A 114 -5.23 21.32 -2.70
C PHE A 114 -4.43 21.77 -1.48
N THR A 115 -3.19 21.27 -1.37
CA THR A 115 -2.19 21.92 -0.51
C THR A 115 -1.98 23.39 -0.95
N PRO A 116 -1.47 24.28 -0.09
CA PRO A 116 -1.26 25.68 -0.43
C PRO A 116 -0.32 25.90 -1.63
N SER A 117 -0.35 27.09 -2.23
CA SER A 117 0.41 27.40 -3.45
C SER A 117 1.93 27.34 -3.27
N GLN A 118 2.48 27.54 -2.07
CA GLN A 118 3.90 27.30 -1.82
C GLN A 118 4.29 25.82 -2.04
N MET A 119 3.31 24.91 -2.07
CA MET A 119 3.51 23.49 -2.36
C MET A 119 3.38 23.14 -3.84
N ASP A 120 3.03 24.07 -4.72
CA ASP A 120 2.93 23.79 -6.15
C ASP A 120 4.29 23.34 -6.71
N GLY A 121 4.32 22.28 -7.51
CA GLY A 121 5.53 21.64 -8.03
C GLY A 121 6.03 20.47 -7.19
N LYS A 122 5.53 20.32 -5.96
CA LYS A 122 5.84 19.19 -5.07
C LYS A 122 4.84 18.08 -5.36
N ILE A 123 5.35 17.01 -5.96
CA ILE A 123 4.57 15.88 -6.47
C ILE A 123 5.13 14.56 -5.95
N ALA A 124 4.55 13.44 -6.38
CA ALA A 124 4.78 12.09 -5.86
C ALA A 124 4.70 12.05 -4.33
N PRO A 125 3.56 12.47 -3.75
CA PRO A 125 3.45 12.66 -2.31
C PRO A 125 3.36 11.33 -1.55
N TYR A 126 4.00 11.27 -0.38
CA TYR A 126 3.85 10.20 0.61
C TYR A 126 3.53 10.81 1.97
N CYS A 127 2.49 10.33 2.66
CA CYS A 127 2.00 11.00 3.87
C CYS A 127 1.89 10.05 5.07
N ILE A 128 2.54 10.40 6.18
CA ILE A 128 2.43 9.71 7.46
C ILE A 128 1.66 10.58 8.45
N PHE A 129 0.63 10.04 9.10
CA PHE A 129 0.05 10.60 10.31
C PHE A 129 0.75 10.02 11.55
N ASN A 130 1.39 10.87 12.35
CA ASN A 130 2.01 10.47 13.60
C ASN A 130 1.03 10.71 14.76
N PRO A 131 0.55 9.67 15.46
CA PRO A 131 -0.41 9.83 16.55
C PRO A 131 0.18 10.54 17.78
N ASP A 132 1.50 10.49 17.99
CA ASP A 132 2.14 11.03 19.19
C ASP A 132 2.09 12.56 19.25
N ASP A 133 2.13 13.22 18.09
CA ASP A 133 2.06 14.68 17.97
C ASP A 133 0.84 15.18 17.19
N GLY A 134 0.03 14.27 16.65
CA GLY A 134 -1.17 14.56 15.88
C GLY A 134 -0.89 15.24 14.54
N LYS A 135 0.31 15.09 13.96
CA LYS A 135 0.70 15.77 12.72
C LYS A 135 0.72 14.84 11.51
N PHE A 136 0.57 15.45 10.34
CA PHE A 136 0.70 14.83 9.03
C PHE A 136 2.02 15.24 8.39
N TYR A 137 2.89 14.28 8.13
CA TYR A 137 4.20 14.44 7.51
C TYR A 137 4.10 14.05 6.04
N LEU A 138 4.07 15.05 5.16
CA LEU A 138 3.96 14.91 3.72
C LEU A 138 5.32 15.04 3.06
N TYR A 139 5.90 13.91 2.67
CA TYR A 139 7.13 13.82 1.90
C TYR A 139 6.83 14.01 0.42
N TYR A 140 7.73 14.66 -0.30
CA TYR A 140 7.50 14.99 -1.71
C TYR A 140 8.78 15.03 -2.53
N SER A 141 8.60 14.95 -3.85
CA SER A 141 9.59 15.28 -4.88
C SER A 141 9.35 16.68 -5.44
N ASP A 142 10.32 17.59 -5.34
CA ASP A 142 10.22 18.95 -5.88
C ASP A 142 10.65 18.98 -7.36
N TRP A 143 9.65 18.94 -8.25
CA TRP A 143 9.86 18.95 -9.70
C TRP A 143 9.94 20.34 -10.31
N LYS A 144 9.77 21.42 -9.52
CA LYS A 144 10.14 22.77 -9.97
C LYS A 144 11.63 23.02 -9.86
N ASN A 145 12.29 22.34 -8.92
CA ASN A 145 13.70 22.51 -8.63
C ASN A 145 14.48 21.22 -8.93
N ILE A 146 14.34 20.72 -10.16
CA ILE A 146 15.11 19.56 -10.62
C ILE A 146 16.62 19.85 -10.65
N VAL A 147 17.41 18.80 -10.54
CA VAL A 147 18.87 18.83 -10.67
C VAL A 147 19.26 17.93 -11.83
N GLU A 148 19.86 18.52 -12.85
CA GLU A 148 20.38 17.79 -14.01
C GLU A 148 21.70 17.12 -13.65
N LYS A 149 21.73 15.79 -13.77
CA LYS A 149 22.94 14.95 -13.71
C LYS A 149 22.92 14.01 -14.92
N ASP A 150 23.32 12.76 -14.76
CA ASP A 150 23.11 11.72 -15.77
C ASP A 150 21.60 11.46 -16.01
N ILE A 151 20.77 11.75 -15.00
CA ILE A 151 19.31 11.77 -15.03
C ILE A 151 18.77 12.99 -14.27
N ASN A 152 17.54 13.41 -14.54
CA ASN A 152 16.90 14.57 -13.90
C ASN A 152 16.35 14.22 -12.52
N LEU A 153 17.08 14.52 -11.46
CA LEU A 153 16.65 14.21 -10.09
C LEU A 153 15.80 15.33 -9.51
N SER A 154 14.89 14.99 -8.61
CA SER A 154 14.17 15.98 -7.81
C SER A 154 14.85 16.18 -6.46
N ARG A 155 14.52 17.27 -5.76
CA ARG A 155 14.89 17.43 -4.35
C ARG A 155 13.78 16.87 -3.47
N LEU A 156 14.14 15.99 -2.55
CA LEU A 156 13.23 15.37 -1.61
C LEU A 156 13.03 16.30 -0.41
N GLY A 157 11.77 16.56 -0.06
CA GLY A 157 11.44 17.48 1.01
C GLY A 157 10.27 17.01 1.87
N LEU A 158 9.94 17.83 2.84
CA LEU A 158 8.91 17.57 3.84
C LEU A 158 8.03 18.79 4.03
N ALA A 159 6.72 18.56 4.05
CA ALA A 159 5.74 19.49 4.56
C ALA A 159 5.00 18.87 5.75
N VAL A 160 4.54 19.73 6.66
CA VAL A 160 3.84 19.30 7.88
C VAL A 160 2.47 19.96 7.91
N GLY A 161 1.44 19.13 8.02
CA GLY A 161 0.05 19.55 8.19
C GLY A 161 -0.46 19.19 9.58
N THR A 162 -1.47 19.94 10.05
CA THR A 162 -2.13 19.68 11.34
C THR A 162 -3.53 19.11 11.19
N ASP A 163 -4.11 19.16 9.98
CA ASP A 163 -5.42 18.60 9.70
C ASP A 163 -5.53 18.19 8.22
N ILE A 164 -5.67 16.88 7.96
CA ILE A 164 -5.84 16.36 6.59
C ILE A 164 -7.17 16.78 5.94
N LYS A 165 -8.19 17.11 6.74
CA LYS A 165 -9.48 17.64 6.26
C LYS A 165 -9.37 19.10 5.84
N ASN A 166 -8.32 19.78 6.27
CA ASN A 166 -7.99 21.14 5.88
C ASN A 166 -6.59 21.21 5.24
N PRO A 167 -6.47 20.91 3.94
CA PRO A 167 -5.21 20.92 3.21
C PRO A 167 -4.41 22.22 3.34
N SER A 168 -5.05 23.36 3.65
CA SER A 168 -4.37 24.64 3.83
C SER A 168 -3.40 24.68 5.01
N THR A 169 -3.49 23.72 5.93
CA THR A 169 -2.62 23.62 7.11
C THR A 169 -1.20 23.13 6.79
N PHE A 170 -0.97 22.56 5.61
CA PHE A 170 0.35 22.09 5.21
C PHE A 170 1.34 23.25 5.02
N THR A 171 2.40 23.23 5.81
CA THR A 171 3.52 24.18 5.71
C THR A 171 4.74 23.46 5.18
N ASP A 172 5.45 24.09 4.25
CA ASP A 172 6.70 23.56 3.71
C ASP A 172 7.84 23.73 4.72
N HIS A 173 8.56 22.64 5.02
CA HIS A 173 9.74 22.63 5.89
C HIS A 173 11.05 22.48 5.11
N GLY A 174 10.99 22.46 3.77
CA GLY A 174 12.15 22.41 2.90
C GLY A 174 12.69 21.00 2.65
N TYR A 175 13.94 20.94 2.19
CA TYR A 175 14.56 19.70 1.77
C TYR A 175 15.11 18.90 2.93
N LEU A 176 15.00 17.59 2.81
CA LEU A 176 15.48 16.64 3.82
C LEU A 176 17.01 16.61 3.82
N THR A 177 17.59 16.06 4.88
CA THR A 177 19.00 15.62 4.86
C THR A 177 18.98 14.13 5.16
N ILE A 178 19.36 13.33 4.19
CA ILE A 178 19.29 11.87 4.27
C ILE A 178 20.68 11.35 4.61
N ASN A 179 20.81 10.81 5.81
CA ASN A 179 22.06 10.21 6.26
C ASN A 179 22.41 8.99 5.39
N ASN A 180 23.70 8.79 5.14
CA ASN A 180 24.22 7.67 4.33
C ASN A 180 23.71 7.64 2.88
N MET A 181 23.23 8.77 2.36
CA MET A 181 22.87 8.88 0.95
C MET A 181 24.12 8.75 0.06
N PRO A 182 24.09 7.99 -1.05
CA PRO A 182 25.21 7.93 -1.98
C PRO A 182 25.62 9.32 -2.43
N GLU A 183 26.93 9.60 -2.53
CA GLU A 183 27.46 10.93 -2.90
C GLU A 183 26.81 11.54 -4.16
N PRO A 184 26.53 10.77 -5.24
CA PRO A 184 25.85 11.32 -6.42
C PRO A 184 24.41 11.80 -6.14
N LEU A 185 23.80 11.38 -5.05
CA LEU A 185 22.44 11.76 -4.65
C LEU A 185 22.42 12.69 -3.43
N ALA A 186 23.54 12.82 -2.72
CA ALA A 186 23.58 13.53 -1.45
C ALA A 186 23.33 15.05 -1.59
N PRO A 187 22.69 15.68 -0.57
CA PRO A 187 22.13 15.06 0.63
C PRO A 187 20.63 14.69 0.51
N TYR A 188 19.99 14.93 -0.64
CA TYR A 188 18.53 14.88 -0.75
C TYR A 188 17.96 14.65 -2.16
N LEU A 189 18.75 14.16 -3.12
CA LEU A 189 18.29 14.00 -4.50
C LEU A 189 17.67 12.62 -4.73
N GLY A 190 16.52 12.57 -5.39
CA GLY A 190 15.85 11.32 -5.71
C GLY A 190 14.48 11.56 -6.33
N TRP A 191 13.63 10.54 -6.27
CA TRP A 191 12.22 10.59 -6.67
C TRP A 191 11.38 9.77 -5.68
N ASP A 192 10.08 10.04 -5.67
CA ASP A 192 9.03 9.20 -5.11
C ASP A 192 9.34 8.68 -3.68
N PRO A 193 9.50 9.58 -2.70
CA PRO A 193 9.94 9.19 -1.36
C PRO A 193 8.96 8.20 -0.73
N TYR A 194 9.48 7.08 -0.22
CA TYR A 194 8.70 6.15 0.57
C TYR A 194 9.32 5.96 1.94
N ILE A 195 8.59 6.30 3.01
CA ILE A 195 9.14 6.30 4.37
C ILE A 195 8.69 5.07 5.13
N VAL A 196 9.64 4.37 5.75
CA VAL A 196 9.37 3.23 6.64
C VAL A 196 9.99 3.44 8.01
N LYS A 197 9.22 3.16 9.06
CA LYS A 197 9.73 3.12 10.43
C LYS A 197 10.11 1.69 10.79
N VAL A 198 11.38 1.47 11.12
CA VAL A 198 11.87 0.22 11.71
C VAL A 198 12.42 0.56 13.09
N GLU A 199 11.85 -0.08 14.12
CA GLU A 199 12.09 0.31 15.52
C GLU A 199 11.82 1.80 15.70
N ASP A 200 12.78 2.59 16.20
CA ASP A 200 12.64 4.04 16.37
C ASP A 200 13.31 4.87 15.27
N THR A 201 13.70 4.23 14.16
CA THR A 201 14.38 4.90 13.05
C THR A 201 13.49 4.95 11.81
N TYR A 202 13.43 6.13 11.18
CA TYR A 202 12.80 6.33 9.88
C TYR A 202 13.83 6.15 8.76
N TYR A 203 13.49 5.32 7.78
CA TYR A 203 14.25 5.11 6.56
C TYR A 203 13.45 5.60 5.38
N MET A 204 14.15 6.06 4.34
CA MET A 204 13.58 6.38 3.05
C MET A 204 14.07 5.36 2.04
N LEU A 205 13.13 4.78 1.30
CA LEU A 205 13.37 3.92 0.15
C LEU A 205 13.31 4.73 -1.14
#